data_AF-A0A6M0CYD5-F1
#
_entry.id   AF-A0A6M0CYD5-F1
#
_cell.length_a   1.000
_cell.length_b   1.000
_cell.length_c   1.000
_cell.angle_alpha   90.00
_cell.angle_beta   90.00
_cell.angle_gamma   90.00
#
_symmetry.space_group_name_H-M   'P 1'
#
loop_
_entity.id
_entity.type
_entity.pdbx_description
1 polymer ?
#
loop_
_entity_poly.entity_id
_entity_poly.type
_entity_poly.pdbx_seq_one_letter_code
_entity_poly.pdbx_strand_id
1 'polypeptide(L)'
;MTKRDEILITALKLFSHHGYAGVGIDRIIAESGVAKMTLYKQFGTKEGLIEATLQLRDELFMADLSNYVGQHASARKNKSHFRVAPSLV
;
A
#
# COMPACT_ATOMS: atom_id res chain seq x y z
N MET A 1 -3.28 7.00 -15.19
CA MET A 1 -2.38 7.34 -14.07
C MET A 1 -2.22 8.84 -14.05
N THR A 2 -2.58 9.50 -12.95
CA THR A 2 -2.51 10.96 -12.84
C THR A 2 -1.12 11.42 -12.41
N LYS A 3 -0.82 12.71 -12.56
CA LYS A 3 0.43 13.30 -12.03
C LYS A 3 0.54 13.16 -10.51
N ARG A 4 -0.60 13.12 -9.80
CA ARG A 4 -0.65 12.84 -8.36
C ARG A 4 -0.19 11.41 -8.08
N ASP A 5 -0.68 10.45 -8.85
CA ASP A 5 -0.33 9.02 -8.70
C ASP A 5 1.15 8.77 -8.99
N GLU A 6 1.69 9.39 -10.06
CA GLU A 6 3.12 9.32 -10.42
C GLU A 6 4.02 9.77 -9.25
N ILE A 7 3.66 10.87 -8.59
CA ILE A 7 4.38 11.38 -7.43
C ILE A 7 4.24 10.41 -6.24
N LEU A 8 3.02 9.94 -5.93
CA LEU A 8 2.77 9.07 -4.78
C LEU A 8 3.50 7.74 -4.88
N ILE A 9 3.51 7.10 -6.05
CA ILE A 9 4.20 5.82 -6.25
C ILE A 9 5.72 6.01 -6.16
N THR A 10 6.25 7.09 -6.73
CA THR A 10 7.67 7.44 -6.62
C THR A 10 8.06 7.70 -5.16
N ALA A 11 7.25 8.49 -4.45
CA ALA A 11 7.47 8.80 -3.03
C ALA A 11 7.38 7.54 -2.15
N LEU A 12 6.39 6.68 -2.37
CA LEU A 12 6.22 5.42 -1.65
C LEU A 12 7.46 4.54 -1.79
N LYS A 13 7.95 4.37 -3.02
CA LYS A 13 9.17 3.60 -3.29
C LYS A 13 10.36 4.22 -2.54
N LEU A 14 10.60 5.51 -2.71
CA LEU A 14 11.76 6.17 -2.13
C LEU A 14 11.74 6.18 -0.60
N PHE A 15 10.61 6.51 0.01
CA PHE A 15 10.47 6.51 1.47
C PHE A 15 10.61 5.10 2.05
N SER A 16 10.11 4.06 1.36
CA SER A 16 10.25 2.67 1.83
C SER A 16 11.71 2.20 1.84
N HIS A 17 12.54 2.67 0.91
CA HIS A 17 13.95 2.27 0.83
C HIS A 17 14.91 3.14 1.65
N HIS A 18 14.60 4.42 1.84
CA HIS A 18 15.54 5.40 2.38
C HIS A 18 15.03 6.14 3.63
N GLY A 19 13.79 5.87 4.05
CA GLY A 19 13.11 6.58 5.13
C GLY A 19 12.67 8.00 4.74
N TYR A 20 11.76 8.58 5.53
CA TYR A 20 11.16 9.89 5.24
C TYR A 20 12.14 11.06 5.40
N ALA A 21 13.07 10.97 6.36
CA ALA A 21 14.10 11.98 6.58
C ALA A 21 15.18 11.94 5.48
N GLY A 22 15.51 10.75 4.96
CA GLY A 22 16.57 10.54 3.98
C GLY A 22 16.23 10.92 2.54
N VAL A 23 14.97 11.29 2.26
CA VAL A 23 14.49 11.64 0.91
C VAL A 23 14.05 13.10 0.87
N GLY A 24 14.71 13.91 0.04
CA GLY A 24 14.31 15.28 -0.27
C GLY A 24 13.28 15.36 -1.40
N ILE A 25 12.53 16.46 -1.45
CA ILE A 25 11.52 16.71 -2.51
C ILE A 25 12.15 16.73 -3.90
N ASP A 26 13.37 17.28 -4.05
CA ASP A 26 14.02 17.37 -5.36
C ASP A 26 14.36 15.99 -5.93
N ARG A 27 14.66 14.98 -5.10
CA ARG A 27 14.85 13.60 -5.55
C ARG A 27 13.56 12.98 -6.07
N ILE A 28 12.43 13.23 -5.39
CA ILE A 28 11.12 12.75 -5.82
C ILE A 28 10.73 13.41 -7.14
N ILE A 29 11.01 14.69 -7.32
CA ILE A 29 10.79 15.42 -8.59
C ILE A 29 11.63 14.81 -9.72
N ALA A 30 12.91 14.57 -9.47
CA ALA A 30 13.81 14.00 -10.47
C ALA A 30 13.38 12.59 -10.91
N GLU A 31 12.95 11.74 -9.98
CA GLU A 31 12.56 10.36 -10.28
C GLU A 31 11.12 10.24 -10.81
N SER A 32 10.21 11.14 -10.42
CA SER A 32 8.82 11.15 -10.94
C SER A 32 8.68 11.84 -12.30
N GLY A 33 9.63 12.69 -12.68
CA GLY A 33 9.56 13.51 -13.89
C GLY A 33 8.48 14.60 -13.84
N VAL A 34 7.87 14.83 -12.68
CA VAL A 34 6.82 15.84 -12.50
C VAL A 34 7.42 17.17 -12.05
N ALA A 35 6.97 18.28 -12.66
CA ALA A 35 7.45 19.61 -12.30
C ALA A 35 7.21 19.94 -10.82
N LYS A 36 8.18 20.67 -10.21
CA LYS A 36 8.15 21.09 -8.79
C LYS A 36 6.84 21.79 -8.40
N MET A 37 6.37 22.73 -9.22
CA MET A 37 5.12 23.46 -8.99
C MET A 37 3.91 22.53 -8.95
N THR A 38 3.89 21.48 -9.77
CA THR A 38 2.82 20.48 -9.78
C THR A 38 2.83 19.68 -8.48
N LEU A 39 4.00 19.25 -7.99
CA LEU A 39 4.10 18.55 -6.71
C LEU A 39 3.55 19.40 -5.56
N TYR A 40 4.00 20.64 -5.44
CA TYR A 40 3.50 21.53 -4.38
C TYR A 40 2.02 21.87 -4.53
N LYS A 41 1.49 21.98 -5.76
CA LYS A 41 0.05 22.13 -5.99
C LYS A 41 -0.75 20.92 -5.51
N GLN A 42 -0.21 19.72 -5.63
CA GLN A 42 -0.89 18.48 -5.24
C GLN A 42 -0.81 18.17 -3.75
N PHE A 43 0.30 18.51 -3.09
CA PHE A 43 0.59 18.04 -1.73
C PHE A 43 0.90 19.15 -0.72
N GLY A 44 1.11 20.40 -1.16
CA GLY A 44 1.34 21.56 -0.29
C GLY A 44 2.73 21.59 0.35
N THR A 45 3.11 20.55 1.10
CA THR A 45 4.40 20.45 1.80
C THR A 45 5.01 19.05 1.67
N LYS A 46 6.24 18.88 2.16
CA LYS A 46 6.84 17.54 2.26
C LYS A 46 6.05 16.66 3.21
N GLU A 47 5.61 17.21 4.33
CA GLU A 47 4.79 16.54 5.33
C GLU A 47 3.45 16.10 4.74
N GLY A 48 2.80 16.95 3.94
CA GLY A 48 1.57 16.58 3.22
C GLY A 48 1.77 15.46 2.20
N LEU A 49 2.93 15.43 1.51
CA LEU A 49 3.28 14.29 0.64
C LEU A 49 3.53 13.02 1.47
N ILE A 50 4.20 13.12 2.60
CA ILE A 50 4.44 11.98 3.51
C ILE A 50 3.11 11.42 4.01
N GLU A 51 2.20 12.27 4.48
CA GLU A 51 0.87 11.88 4.94
C GLU A 51 0.10 11.14 3.84
N ALA A 52 0.01 11.71 2.64
CA ALA A 52 -0.67 11.07 1.52
C ALA A 52 -0.01 9.74 1.10
N THR A 53 1.31 9.63 1.23
CA THR A 53 2.04 8.38 0.95
C THR A 53 1.77 7.32 2.01
N LEU A 54 1.63 7.70 3.29
CA LEU A 54 1.26 6.81 4.38
C LEU A 54 -0.17 6.28 4.22
N GLN A 55 -1.10 7.14 3.82
CA GLN A 55 -2.47 6.74 3.50
C GLN A 55 -2.51 5.70 2.38
N LEU A 56 -1.81 5.94 1.27
CA LEU A 56 -1.71 4.96 0.18
C LEU A 56 -1.11 3.63 0.66
N ARG A 57 -0.06 3.67 1.49
CA ARG A 57 0.55 2.45 2.05
C ARG A 57 -0.43 1.67 2.92
N ASP A 58 -1.22 2.37 3.74
CA ASP A 58 -2.23 1.75 4.60
C ASP A 58 -3.34 1.08 3.78
N GLU A 59 -3.85 1.77 2.76
CA GLU A 59 -4.86 1.23 1.83
C GLU A 59 -4.37 -0.05 1.14
N LEU A 60 -3.15 -0.04 0.60
CA LEU A 60 -2.54 -1.21 -0.05
C LEU A 60 -2.35 -2.36 0.95
N PHE A 61 -1.84 -2.06 2.15
CA PHE A 61 -1.63 -3.06 3.19
C PHE A 61 -2.95 -3.72 3.62
N MET A 62 -3.99 -2.92 3.86
CA MET A 62 -5.30 -3.44 4.27
C MET A 62 -5.98 -4.24 3.16
N ALA A 63 -5.82 -3.83 1.90
CA ALA A 63 -6.31 -4.59 0.75
C ALA A 63 -5.63 -5.97 0.69
N ASP A 64 -4.30 -6.01 0.79
CA ASP A 64 -3.52 -7.26 0.78
C ASP A 64 -3.88 -8.17 1.95
N LEU A 65 -4.01 -7.61 3.16
CA LEU A 65 -4.41 -8.36 4.35
C LEU A 65 -5.82 -8.94 4.20
N SER A 66 -6.77 -8.14 3.73
CA SER A 66 -8.15 -8.59 3.49
C SER A 66 -8.20 -9.73 2.48
N ASN A 67 -7.45 -9.61 1.38
CA ASN A 67 -7.33 -10.65 0.36
C ASN A 67 -6.75 -11.94 0.94
N TYR A 68 -5.68 -11.84 1.74
CA TYR A 68 -5.06 -13.00 2.38
C TYR A 68 -6.04 -13.69 3.36
N VAL A 69 -6.70 -12.93 4.23
CA VAL A 69 -7.68 -13.46 5.18
C VAL A 69 -8.86 -14.12 4.45
N GLY A 70 -9.39 -13.50 3.39
CA GLY A 70 -10.50 -14.04 2.60
C GLY A 70 -10.17 -15.38 1.93
N GLN A 71 -8.97 -15.50 1.37
CA GLN A 71 -8.47 -16.75 0.77
C GLN A 71 -8.36 -17.87 1.82
N HIS A 72 -7.88 -17.57 3.02
CA HIS A 72 -7.65 -18.57 4.08
C HIS A 72 -8.87 -18.83 4.99
N ALA A 73 -9.85 -17.93 5.06
CA ALA A 73 -11.12 -18.17 5.74
C ALA A 73 -11.95 -19.25 5.01
N SER A 74 -11.87 -19.28 3.68
CA SER A 74 -12.53 -20.30 2.85
C SER A 74 -11.93 -21.70 3.03
N ALA A 75 -10.64 -21.79 3.37
CA ALA A 75 -9.94 -23.06 3.62
C ALA A 75 -10.37 -23.76 4.94
N ARG A 76 -10.91 -23.02 5.92
CA ARG A 76 -11.45 -23.63 7.16
C ARG A 76 -12.85 -24.24 6.98
N LYS A 77 -13.67 -23.74 6.06
CA LYS A 77 -15.01 -24.30 5.78
C LYS A 77 -14.98 -25.70 5.14
N ASN A 78 -13.86 -26.13 4.56
CA ASN A 78 -13.74 -27.44 3.91
C ASN A 78 -13.19 -28.56 4.84
N LYS A 79 -12.81 -28.25 6.09
CA LYS A 79 -12.36 -29.27 7.06
C LYS A 79 -13.48 -29.85 7.93
N SER A 80 -14.71 -29.35 7.83
CA SER A 80 -15.88 -29.87 8.56
C SER A 80 -16.62 -31.02 7.85
N HIS A 81 -16.10 -31.55 6.73
CA HIS A 81 -16.66 -32.74 6.06
C HIS A 81 -15.84 -34.02 6.27
N PHE A 82 -14.84 -34.02 7.16
CA PHE A 82 -14.05 -35.21 7.46
C PHE A 82 -14.49 -35.88 8.77
N ARG A 83 -15.22 -37.00 8.58
CA ARG A 83 -15.49 -38.12 9.49
C ARG A 83 -16.27 -37.84 10.77
N VAL A 84 -17.56 -38.20 10.72
CA VAL A 84 -18.02 -39.38 11.48
C VAL A 84 -18.86 -40.28 10.54
N ALA A 85 -18.33 -41.44 10.19
CA ALA A 85 -19.09 -42.55 9.60
C ALA A 85 -18.95 -43.77 10.53
N PRO A 86 -19.94 -44.66 10.56
CA PRO A 86 -20.54 -45.22 11.77
C PRO A 86 -20.00 -46.62 12.14
N SER A 87 -20.13 -47.00 13.43
CA SER A 87 -20.20 -48.37 14.01
C SER A 87 -19.84 -48.26 15.50
N LEU A 88 -20.37 -49.00 16.48
CA LEU A 88 -21.30 -50.14 16.59
C LEU A 88 -21.66 -50.19 18.09
N VAL A 89 -22.94 -50.10 18.46
CA VAL A 89 -23.57 -50.82 19.59
C VAL A 89 -25.01 -51.07 19.21
#